data_AF-A0A2N5GBQ3-F1
#
_entry.id   AF-A0A2N5GBQ3-F1
#
_cell.length_a   1.000
_cell.length_b   1.000
_cell.length_c   1.000
_cell.angle_alpha   90.00
_cell.angle_beta   90.00
_cell.angle_gamma   90.00
#
_symmetry.space_group_name_H-M   'P 1'
#
loop_
_entity.id
_entity.type
_entity.pdbx_description
1 polymer ?
#
loop_
_entity_poly.entity_id
_entity_poly.type
_entity_poly.pdbx_seq_one_letter_code
_entity_poly.pdbx_strand_id
1 'polypeptide(L)'
;MKRNSWFILLFIAVIALTIWFFYLKVIDNRHAGMSIIPEQEDDIPLFEGLEPNEHDYVLAGNRVNDIYDFYERELPKNGWKVSQKPILEMNQDNHESSFYSQWKKSGFDGELSVSAHYNKQEGRTEVVFDKTPIHTFTTWITKIPDHICIYGNSPNEECTEINDKDTINEIVYFINHAIDWDKKASSREKISEIDFGNLKVNVSFGADRAIYLQSDKGTKYMKPEREFLELLNIQE
;
A
#
# COMPACT_ATOMS: atom_id res chain seq x y z
N MET A 1 48.76 39.18 -11.07
CA MET A 1 47.43 38.89 -11.66
C MET A 1 46.87 37.49 -11.35
N LYS A 2 47.36 36.72 -10.35
CA LYS A 2 46.87 35.34 -10.08
C LYS A 2 45.94 35.18 -8.87
N ARG A 3 45.96 36.11 -7.91
CA ARG A 3 45.21 35.98 -6.64
C ARG A 3 43.70 36.22 -6.81
N ASN A 4 43.31 37.20 -7.63
CA ASN A 4 41.88 37.52 -7.88
C ASN A 4 41.18 36.46 -8.75
N SER A 5 41.91 35.73 -9.59
CA SER A 5 41.34 34.67 -10.43
C SER A 5 40.89 33.45 -9.62
N TRP A 6 41.55 33.17 -8.48
CA TRP A 6 41.17 32.05 -7.62
C TRP A 6 39.91 32.34 -6.81
N PHE A 7 39.74 33.59 -6.35
CA PHE A 7 38.50 34.04 -5.71
C PHE A 7 37.30 33.98 -6.66
N ILE A 8 37.49 34.29 -7.95
CA ILE A 8 36.43 34.18 -8.97
C ILE A 8 36.03 32.72 -9.18
N LEU A 9 37.01 31.80 -9.30
CA LEU A 9 36.73 30.37 -9.45
C LEU A 9 36.03 29.77 -8.22
N LEU A 10 36.46 30.15 -7.01
CA LEU A 10 35.80 29.76 -5.76
C LEU A 10 34.34 30.25 -5.74
N PHE A 11 34.12 31.51 -6.12
CA PHE A 11 32.77 32.09 -6.14
C PHE A 11 31.85 31.39 -7.15
N ILE A 12 32.34 31.07 -8.35
CA ILE A 12 31.59 30.29 -9.36
C ILE A 12 31.27 28.89 -8.83
N ALA A 13 32.23 28.21 -8.19
CA ALA A 13 32.01 26.89 -7.62
C ALA A 13 30.96 26.90 -6.50
N VAL A 14 30.98 27.92 -5.63
CA VAL A 14 29.96 28.09 -4.58
C VAL A 14 28.59 28.35 -5.19
N ILE A 15 28.47 29.18 -6.24
CA ILE A 15 27.21 29.41 -6.95
C ILE A 15 26.71 28.11 -7.60
N ALA A 16 27.58 27.34 -8.24
CA ALA A 16 27.20 26.07 -8.85
C ALA A 16 26.68 25.08 -7.79
N LEU A 17 27.35 25.00 -6.63
CA LEU A 17 26.92 24.15 -5.52
C LEU A 17 25.60 24.60 -4.90
N THR A 18 25.37 25.92 -4.76
CA THR A 18 24.09 26.42 -4.24
C THR A 18 22.97 26.20 -5.24
N ILE A 19 23.18 26.46 -6.54
CA ILE A 19 22.20 26.17 -7.59
C ILE A 19 21.86 24.67 -7.59
N TRP A 20 22.86 23.80 -7.51
CA TRP A 20 22.66 22.35 -7.42
C TRP A 20 21.85 21.96 -6.17
N PHE A 21 22.20 22.50 -5.00
CA PHE A 21 21.50 22.23 -3.74
C PHE A 21 20.03 22.70 -3.77
N PHE A 22 19.77 23.91 -4.28
CA PHE A 22 18.40 24.41 -4.43
C PHE A 22 17.61 23.61 -5.48
N TYR A 23 18.26 23.19 -6.57
CA TYR A 23 17.64 22.34 -7.59
C TYR A 23 17.19 20.98 -7.00
N LEU A 24 18.06 20.33 -6.23
CA LEU A 24 17.71 19.09 -5.51
C LEU A 24 16.54 19.30 -4.54
N LYS A 25 16.54 20.40 -3.78
CA LYS A 25 15.46 20.70 -2.83
C LYS A 25 14.12 21.00 -3.51
N VAL A 26 14.13 21.63 -4.68
CA VAL A 26 12.91 21.87 -5.47
C VAL A 26 12.36 20.56 -6.02
N ILE A 27 13.22 19.65 -6.50
CA ILE A 27 12.81 18.30 -6.92
C ILE A 27 12.20 17.55 -5.74
N ASP A 28 12.87 17.54 -4.59
CA ASP A 28 12.40 16.85 -3.38
C ASP A 28 11.00 17.32 -2.96
N ASN A 29 10.75 18.63 -3.01
CA ASN A 29 9.42 19.18 -2.72
C ASN A 29 8.35 18.85 -3.77
N ARG A 30 8.72 18.71 -5.06
CA ARG A 30 7.76 18.40 -6.14
C ARG A 30 7.27 16.96 -6.11
N HIS A 31 7.92 16.07 -5.37
CA HIS A 31 7.55 14.66 -5.28
C HIS A 31 7.23 14.21 -3.85
N ALA A 32 7.09 15.14 -2.90
CA ALA A 32 7.00 14.84 -1.48
C ALA A 32 5.81 13.92 -1.10
N GLY A 33 4.77 13.88 -1.93
CA GLY A 33 3.60 13.01 -1.75
C GLY A 33 3.56 11.75 -2.61
N MET A 34 4.57 11.49 -3.45
CA MET A 34 4.53 10.40 -4.43
C MET A 34 5.22 9.16 -3.88
N SER A 35 4.57 8.00 -4.01
CA SER A 35 5.20 6.72 -3.65
C SER A 35 6.03 6.12 -4.79
N ILE A 36 5.82 6.58 -6.03
CA ILE A 36 6.59 6.24 -7.22
C ILE A 36 6.90 7.52 -8.02
N ILE A 37 8.16 7.70 -8.42
CA ILE A 37 8.62 8.80 -9.28
C ILE A 37 9.14 8.16 -10.57
N PRO A 38 8.35 8.14 -11.67
CA PRO A 38 8.76 7.52 -12.94
C PRO A 38 10.16 7.93 -13.42
N GLU A 39 10.59 9.18 -13.24
CA GLU A 39 11.92 9.65 -13.64
C GLU A 39 13.08 9.01 -12.87
N GLN A 40 12.80 8.35 -11.75
CA GLN A 40 13.78 7.63 -10.92
C GLN A 40 13.73 6.11 -11.15
N GLU A 41 12.80 5.62 -11.97
CA GLU A 41 12.56 4.20 -12.21
C GLU A 41 12.85 3.87 -13.67
N ASP A 42 13.84 3.00 -13.92
CA ASP A 42 14.28 2.65 -15.29
C ASP A 42 13.19 1.96 -16.13
N ASP A 43 12.16 1.42 -15.48
CA ASP A 43 11.15 0.55 -16.07
C ASP A 43 9.72 1.11 -16.03
N ILE A 44 9.54 2.34 -15.55
CA ILE A 44 8.26 3.07 -15.52
C ILE A 44 8.41 4.32 -16.40
N PRO A 45 8.02 4.26 -17.69
CA PRO A 45 8.19 5.38 -18.59
C PRO A 45 7.22 6.52 -18.24
N LEU A 46 7.66 7.77 -18.30
CA LEU A 46 6.78 8.93 -18.10
C LEU A 46 6.12 9.36 -19.42
N PHE A 47 4.80 9.53 -19.44
CA PHE A 47 4.08 10.09 -20.59
C PHE A 47 4.57 11.52 -20.89
N GLU A 48 4.84 11.82 -22.15
CA GLU A 48 5.41 13.11 -22.56
C GLU A 48 4.49 14.30 -22.20
N GLY A 49 5.08 15.29 -21.52
CA GLY A 49 4.40 16.51 -21.11
C GLY A 49 3.71 16.43 -19.74
N LEU A 50 3.70 15.27 -19.08
CA LEU A 50 3.35 15.21 -17.66
C LEU A 50 4.39 15.97 -16.83
N GLU A 51 3.94 16.97 -16.08
CA GLU A 51 4.79 17.75 -15.18
C GLU A 51 4.49 17.38 -13.72
N PRO A 52 5.51 17.16 -12.87
CA PRO A 52 5.29 16.83 -11.48
C PRO A 52 4.77 18.04 -10.68
N ASN A 53 3.81 17.75 -9.82
CA ASN A 53 3.22 18.61 -8.80
C ASN A 53 3.23 17.84 -7.45
N GLU A 54 2.97 18.49 -6.31
CA GLU A 54 3.28 17.94 -4.97
C GLU A 54 2.85 16.47 -4.71
N HIS A 55 1.71 16.04 -5.28
CA HIS A 55 1.12 14.70 -5.09
C HIS A 55 0.84 13.94 -6.38
N ASP A 56 0.98 14.57 -7.54
CA ASP A 56 0.53 14.05 -8.83
C ASP A 56 1.34 14.61 -10.01
N TYR A 57 1.08 14.07 -11.20
CA TYR A 57 1.55 14.63 -12.46
C TYR A 57 0.39 15.26 -13.20
N VAL A 58 0.61 16.44 -13.77
CA VAL A 58 -0.44 17.19 -14.44
C VAL A 58 -0.12 17.43 -15.91
N LEU A 59 -1.14 17.43 -16.76
CA LEU A 59 -1.05 17.78 -18.18
C LEU A 59 -2.30 18.53 -18.64
N ALA A 60 -2.12 19.59 -19.40
CA ALA A 60 -3.25 20.39 -19.89
C ALA A 60 -4.18 19.59 -20.82
N GLY A 61 -5.50 19.85 -20.67
CA GLY A 61 -6.56 19.22 -21.45
C GLY A 61 -6.95 17.82 -20.94
N ASN A 62 -8.00 17.27 -21.54
CA ASN A 62 -8.43 15.89 -21.28
C ASN A 62 -7.58 14.93 -22.13
N ARG A 63 -6.65 14.23 -21.48
CA ARG A 63 -5.67 13.33 -22.11
C ARG A 63 -5.74 11.91 -21.52
N VAL A 64 -6.80 11.59 -20.78
CA VAL A 64 -6.95 10.32 -20.05
C VAL A 64 -6.76 9.11 -20.98
N ASN A 65 -7.33 9.15 -22.18
CA ASN A 65 -7.23 8.05 -23.15
C ASN A 65 -5.82 7.89 -23.71
N ASP A 66 -5.18 9.00 -24.11
CA ASP A 66 -3.82 8.98 -24.62
C ASP A 66 -2.84 8.39 -23.60
N ILE A 67 -3.05 8.75 -22.33
CA ILE A 67 -2.24 8.30 -21.20
C ILE A 67 -2.51 6.82 -20.92
N TYR A 68 -3.77 6.39 -20.93
CA TYR A 68 -4.13 4.97 -20.80
C TYR A 68 -3.47 4.12 -21.91
N ASP A 69 -3.66 4.51 -23.17
CA ASP A 69 -3.12 3.80 -24.34
C ASP A 69 -1.59 3.72 -24.31
N PHE A 70 -0.93 4.79 -23.83
CA PHE A 70 0.50 4.80 -23.63
C PHE A 70 0.96 3.76 -22.61
N TYR A 71 0.36 3.74 -21.41
CA TYR A 71 0.76 2.78 -20.37
C TYR A 71 0.41 1.33 -20.73
N GLU A 72 -0.74 1.12 -21.38
CA GLU A 72 -1.12 -0.20 -21.90
C GLU A 72 -0.08 -0.74 -22.90
N ARG A 73 0.53 0.14 -23.70
CA ARG A 73 1.55 -0.24 -24.68
C ARG A 73 2.96 -0.33 -24.12
N GLU A 74 3.38 0.60 -23.27
CA GLU A 74 4.78 0.72 -22.85
C GLU A 74 5.12 -0.14 -21.63
N LEU A 75 4.23 -0.27 -20.65
CA LEU A 75 4.51 -1.06 -19.43
C LEU A 75 4.82 -2.54 -19.75
N PRO A 76 4.08 -3.24 -20.64
CA PRO A 76 4.42 -4.62 -21.02
C PRO A 76 5.81 -4.79 -21.61
N LYS A 77 6.30 -3.81 -22.37
CA LYS A 77 7.66 -3.87 -22.95
C LYS A 77 8.75 -3.86 -21.88
N ASN A 78 8.44 -3.27 -20.72
CA ASN A 78 9.33 -3.21 -19.56
C ASN A 78 9.09 -4.34 -18.56
N GLY A 79 8.34 -5.38 -18.95
CA GLY A 79 8.13 -6.60 -18.15
C GLY A 79 6.99 -6.52 -17.13
N TRP A 80 6.22 -5.43 -17.14
CA TRP A 80 5.00 -5.31 -16.34
C TRP A 80 3.86 -6.13 -16.93
N LYS A 81 3.01 -6.68 -16.07
CA LYS A 81 1.83 -7.45 -16.45
C LYS A 81 0.64 -6.91 -15.69
N VAL A 82 -0.48 -6.73 -16.39
CA VAL A 82 -1.76 -6.35 -15.79
C VAL A 82 -2.10 -7.33 -14.66
N SER A 83 -2.30 -6.82 -13.44
CA SER A 83 -2.67 -7.64 -12.28
C SER A 83 -4.18 -7.79 -12.15
N GLN A 84 -4.93 -6.76 -12.55
CA GLN A 84 -6.39 -6.71 -12.54
C GLN A 84 -6.90 -6.01 -13.80
N LYS A 85 -8.14 -6.33 -14.21
CA LYS A 85 -8.76 -5.68 -15.37
C LYS A 85 -8.79 -4.15 -15.16
N PRO A 86 -8.21 -3.34 -16.07
CA PRO A 86 -8.26 -1.90 -15.95
C PRO A 86 -9.70 -1.38 -15.98
N ILE A 87 -9.93 -0.31 -15.22
CA ILE A 87 -11.19 0.42 -15.19
C ILE A 87 -10.97 1.69 -16.01
N LEU A 88 -11.80 1.90 -17.01
CA LEU A 88 -11.77 3.09 -17.87
C LEU A 88 -13.19 3.63 -17.93
N GLU A 89 -13.40 4.80 -17.35
CA GLU A 89 -14.69 5.48 -17.32
C GLU A 89 -14.61 6.68 -18.24
N MET A 90 -15.53 6.73 -19.21
CA MET A 90 -15.68 7.88 -20.10
C MET A 90 -17.15 8.24 -20.16
N ASN A 91 -17.45 9.49 -19.82
CA ASN A 91 -18.77 10.04 -19.96
C ASN A 91 -18.71 11.23 -20.94
N GLN A 92 -19.29 11.00 -22.12
CA GLN A 92 -19.29 11.97 -23.20
C GLN A 92 -20.20 13.17 -22.89
N ASP A 93 -21.22 12.99 -22.05
CA ASP A 93 -22.23 14.02 -21.76
C ASP A 93 -21.72 15.06 -20.76
N ASN A 94 -20.96 14.65 -19.75
CA ASN A 94 -20.40 15.55 -18.73
C ASN A 94 -18.90 15.84 -18.92
N HIS A 95 -18.25 15.21 -19.91
CA HIS A 95 -16.81 15.25 -20.17
C HIS A 95 -15.95 14.71 -19.02
N GLU A 96 -16.50 13.83 -18.18
CA GLU A 96 -15.71 13.12 -17.18
C GLU A 96 -14.99 11.95 -17.83
N SER A 97 -13.73 11.79 -17.48
CA SER A 97 -12.94 10.64 -17.90
C SER A 97 -11.94 10.30 -16.81
N SER A 98 -11.80 9.02 -16.52
CA SER A 98 -10.82 8.49 -15.58
C SER A 98 -10.38 7.10 -16.00
N PHE A 99 -9.19 6.70 -15.57
CA PHE A 99 -8.79 5.32 -15.61
C PHE A 99 -8.04 4.91 -14.36
N TYR A 100 -8.08 3.62 -14.08
CA TYR A 100 -7.29 2.97 -13.05
C TYR A 100 -6.76 1.64 -13.59
N SER A 101 -5.46 1.41 -13.43
CA SER A 101 -4.79 0.18 -13.86
C SER A 101 -3.75 -0.25 -12.83
N GLN A 102 -3.60 -1.57 -12.67
CA GLN A 102 -2.63 -2.17 -11.75
C GLN A 102 -1.73 -3.15 -12.46
N TRP A 103 -0.45 -3.13 -12.11
CA TRP A 103 0.61 -3.81 -12.82
C TRP A 103 1.56 -4.51 -11.86
N LYS A 104 1.96 -5.73 -12.20
CA LYS A 104 2.96 -6.54 -11.48
C LYS A 104 4.20 -6.74 -12.34
N LYS A 105 5.36 -6.70 -11.69
CA LYS A 105 6.64 -7.06 -12.31
C LYS A 105 7.45 -7.94 -11.37
N SER A 106 8.14 -8.94 -11.93
CA SER A 106 9.03 -9.80 -11.15
C SER A 106 10.19 -8.99 -10.58
N GLY A 107 10.46 -9.13 -9.29
CA GLY A 107 11.50 -8.36 -8.59
C GLY A 107 11.07 -6.98 -8.11
N PHE A 108 9.86 -6.52 -8.47
CA PHE A 108 9.26 -5.33 -7.89
C PHE A 108 8.46 -5.72 -6.64
N ASP A 109 8.74 -5.05 -5.52
CA ASP A 109 8.13 -5.32 -4.22
C ASP A 109 6.71 -4.72 -4.10
N GLY A 110 5.76 -5.20 -4.90
CA GLY A 110 4.37 -4.70 -4.87
C GLY A 110 3.71 -4.70 -6.25
N GLU A 111 2.69 -3.85 -6.39
CA GLU A 111 2.04 -3.52 -7.66
C GLU A 111 2.24 -2.03 -7.95
N LEU A 112 2.46 -1.70 -9.21
CA LEU A 112 2.35 -0.34 -9.71
C LEU A 112 0.88 -0.08 -10.02
N SER A 113 0.31 0.93 -9.37
CA SER A 113 -1.00 1.49 -9.68
C SER A 113 -0.80 2.77 -10.47
N VAL A 114 -1.43 2.87 -11.64
CA VAL A 114 -1.49 4.10 -12.44
C VAL A 114 -2.94 4.52 -12.54
N SER A 115 -3.23 5.73 -12.05
CA SER A 115 -4.56 6.32 -12.14
C SER A 115 -4.48 7.66 -12.83
N ALA A 116 -5.50 7.99 -13.63
CA ALA A 116 -5.65 9.32 -14.18
C ALA A 116 -7.11 9.76 -14.10
N HIS A 117 -7.32 11.05 -13.92
CA HIS A 117 -8.65 11.65 -14.02
C HIS A 117 -8.57 13.04 -14.63
N TYR A 118 -9.62 13.43 -15.36
CA TYR A 118 -9.71 14.77 -15.92
C TYR A 118 -10.41 15.72 -14.95
N ASN A 119 -9.66 16.69 -14.42
CA ASN A 119 -10.19 17.78 -13.62
C ASN A 119 -10.70 18.89 -14.54
N LYS A 120 -12.02 18.88 -14.80
CA LYS A 120 -12.69 19.86 -15.67
C LYS A 120 -12.61 21.30 -15.16
N GLN A 121 -12.52 21.50 -13.84
CA GLN A 121 -12.46 22.84 -13.25
C GLN A 121 -11.10 23.50 -13.55
N GLU A 122 -10.03 22.72 -13.47
CA GLU A 122 -8.66 23.16 -13.74
C GLU A 122 -8.24 22.98 -15.22
N GLY A 123 -9.06 22.31 -16.02
CA GLY A 123 -8.80 22.08 -17.44
C GLY A 123 -7.58 21.21 -17.70
N ARG A 124 -7.28 20.26 -16.80
CA ARG A 124 -6.08 19.42 -16.85
C ARG A 124 -6.38 17.97 -16.45
N THR A 125 -5.56 17.05 -16.94
CA THR A 125 -5.54 15.65 -16.49
C THR A 125 -4.51 15.50 -15.37
N GLU A 126 -4.91 14.85 -14.30
CA GLU A 126 -4.10 14.57 -13.11
C GLU A 126 -3.82 13.07 -13.06
N VAL A 127 -2.55 12.68 -12.92
CA VAL A 127 -2.06 11.30 -12.99
C VAL A 127 -1.27 10.96 -11.73
N VAL A 128 -1.58 9.83 -11.11
CA VAL A 128 -0.90 9.35 -9.90
C VAL A 128 -0.28 7.99 -10.17
N PHE A 129 0.98 7.84 -9.74
CA PHE A 129 1.71 6.58 -9.70
C PHE A 129 1.86 6.16 -8.25
N ASP A 130 1.34 4.99 -7.93
CA ASP A 130 1.40 4.48 -6.57
C ASP A 130 1.94 3.06 -6.48
N LYS A 131 2.69 2.80 -5.41
CA LYS A 131 3.13 1.46 -5.03
C LYS A 131 2.12 0.85 -4.07
N THR A 132 1.32 -0.10 -4.56
CA THR A 132 0.39 -0.86 -3.74
C THR A 132 1.06 -2.14 -3.23
N PRO A 133 1.11 -2.39 -1.91
CA PRO A 133 1.66 -3.64 -1.40
C PRO A 133 0.82 -4.84 -1.85
N ILE A 134 1.49 -5.94 -2.22
CA ILE A 134 0.80 -7.21 -2.46
C ILE A 134 0.58 -7.87 -1.10
N HIS A 135 -0.68 -7.95 -0.67
CA HIS A 135 -1.05 -8.69 0.53
C HIS A 135 -1.07 -10.20 0.25
N THR A 136 -0.42 -10.98 1.10
CA THR A 136 -0.51 -12.46 1.08
C THR A 136 -1.42 -12.94 2.21
N PHE A 137 -2.04 -14.10 2.01
CA PHE A 137 -3.02 -14.67 2.94
C PHE A 137 -2.71 -16.16 3.15
N THR A 138 -1.68 -16.44 3.94
CA THR A 138 -1.26 -17.82 4.18
C THR A 138 -2.27 -18.54 5.08
N THR A 139 -2.72 -19.74 4.69
CA THR A 139 -3.61 -20.56 5.52
C THR A 139 -2.85 -21.12 6.72
N TRP A 140 -3.24 -20.72 7.93
CA TRP A 140 -2.69 -21.22 9.19
C TRP A 140 -3.41 -22.48 9.69
N ILE A 141 -4.73 -22.53 9.55
CA ILE A 141 -5.56 -23.61 10.11
C ILE A 141 -6.23 -24.35 8.96
N THR A 142 -5.72 -25.53 8.62
CA THR A 142 -6.21 -26.37 7.52
C THR A 142 -7.17 -27.46 8.00
N LYS A 143 -6.97 -27.96 9.22
CA LYS A 143 -7.85 -28.92 9.87
C LYS A 143 -8.58 -28.22 11.00
N ILE A 144 -9.89 -28.10 10.85
CA ILE A 144 -10.76 -27.46 11.84
C ILE A 144 -10.95 -28.45 13.01
N PRO A 145 -10.62 -28.06 14.26
CA PRO A 145 -10.80 -28.92 15.43
C PRO A 145 -12.28 -28.99 15.83
N ASP A 146 -12.65 -30.01 16.62
CA ASP A 146 -14.03 -30.17 17.13
C ASP A 146 -14.35 -29.20 18.28
N HIS A 147 -13.32 -28.66 18.94
CA HIS A 147 -13.44 -27.63 19.98
C HIS A 147 -12.21 -26.72 19.98
N ILE A 148 -12.36 -25.51 20.51
CA ILE A 148 -11.28 -24.55 20.77
C ILE A 148 -11.43 -23.93 22.16
N CYS A 149 -10.32 -23.42 22.70
CA CYS A 149 -10.30 -22.66 23.94
C CYS A 149 -9.99 -21.19 23.68
N ILE A 150 -10.78 -20.28 24.24
CA ILE A 150 -10.47 -18.85 24.24
C ILE A 150 -10.13 -18.40 25.66
N TYR A 151 -8.95 -17.80 25.81
CA TYR A 151 -8.49 -17.16 27.04
C TYR A 151 -8.54 -15.64 26.85
N GLY A 152 -9.02 -14.91 27.85
CA GLY A 152 -8.92 -13.44 27.84
C GLY A 152 -7.53 -12.95 28.28
N ASN A 153 -7.45 -11.68 28.68
CA ASN A 153 -6.19 -11.03 29.04
C ASN A 153 -5.71 -11.39 30.46
N SER A 154 -6.57 -11.99 31.31
CA SER A 154 -6.16 -12.34 32.66
C SER A 154 -5.43 -13.69 32.68
N PRO A 155 -4.26 -13.80 33.34
CA PRO A 155 -3.52 -15.07 33.45
C PRO A 155 -4.27 -16.16 34.22
N ASN A 156 -5.37 -15.81 34.91
CA ASN A 156 -6.21 -16.74 35.67
C ASN A 156 -7.60 -16.92 35.06
N GLU A 157 -7.82 -16.47 33.82
CA GLU A 157 -9.12 -16.63 33.16
C GLU A 157 -9.34 -18.09 32.76
N GLU A 158 -10.48 -18.65 33.16
CA GLU A 158 -10.89 -19.98 32.72
C GLU A 158 -11.10 -19.97 31.20
N CYS A 159 -10.72 -21.07 30.55
CA CYS A 159 -10.97 -21.24 29.12
C CYS A 159 -12.48 -21.15 28.87
N THR A 160 -12.87 -20.27 27.94
CA THR A 160 -14.19 -20.34 27.32
C THR A 160 -14.11 -21.35 26.18
N GLU A 161 -14.64 -22.54 26.43
CA GLU A 161 -14.67 -23.64 25.46
C GLU A 161 -15.76 -23.38 24.41
N ILE A 162 -15.38 -23.43 23.13
CA ILE A 162 -16.30 -23.33 21.99
C ILE A 162 -16.32 -24.67 21.27
N ASN A 163 -17.52 -25.26 21.19
CA ASN A 163 -17.78 -26.56 20.55
C ASN A 163 -18.73 -26.45 19.35
N ASP A 164 -19.23 -25.24 19.07
CA ASP A 164 -20.09 -24.97 17.93
C ASP A 164 -19.26 -24.89 16.64
N LYS A 165 -19.54 -25.79 15.70
CA LYS A 165 -18.72 -25.93 14.48
C LYS A 165 -18.79 -24.70 13.58
N ASP A 166 -19.93 -24.04 13.51
CA ASP A 166 -20.11 -22.87 12.64
C ASP A 166 -19.31 -21.69 13.18
N THR A 167 -19.35 -21.49 14.50
CA THR A 167 -18.53 -20.50 15.22
C THR A 167 -17.03 -20.76 15.01
N ILE A 168 -16.57 -22.01 15.17
CA ILE A 168 -15.15 -22.36 14.96
C ILE A 168 -14.75 -22.11 13.50
N ASN A 169 -15.60 -22.49 12.54
CA ASN A 169 -15.34 -22.27 11.12
C ASN A 169 -15.19 -20.78 10.80
N GLU A 170 -16.02 -19.94 11.40
CA GLU A 170 -16.00 -18.50 11.17
C GLU A 170 -14.74 -17.84 11.76
N ILE A 171 -14.34 -18.22 12.98
CA ILE A 171 -13.08 -17.78 13.57
C ILE A 171 -11.90 -18.21 12.68
N VAL A 172 -11.88 -19.46 12.23
CA VAL A 172 -10.86 -19.98 11.31
C VAL A 172 -10.83 -19.22 9.99
N TYR A 173 -12.01 -18.85 9.47
CA TYR A 173 -12.14 -18.05 8.26
C TYR A 173 -11.45 -16.69 8.42
N PHE A 174 -11.76 -15.95 9.49
CA PHE A 174 -11.11 -14.65 9.76
C PHE A 174 -9.59 -14.78 9.89
N ILE A 175 -9.10 -15.76 10.65
CA ILE A 175 -7.65 -15.95 10.84
C ILE A 175 -6.95 -16.28 9.52
N ASN A 176 -7.52 -17.17 8.70
CA ASN A 176 -6.91 -17.55 7.43
C ASN A 176 -6.98 -16.44 6.37
N HIS A 177 -8.00 -15.57 6.43
CA HIS A 177 -8.17 -14.43 5.52
C HIS A 177 -7.58 -13.12 6.05
N ALA A 178 -6.93 -13.13 7.21
CA ALA A 178 -6.12 -12.01 7.65
C ALA A 178 -4.80 -11.93 6.86
N ILE A 179 -4.36 -10.71 6.60
CA ILE A 179 -3.19 -10.37 5.79
C ILE A 179 -1.93 -10.82 6.53
N ASP A 180 -1.03 -11.55 5.88
CA ASP A 180 0.30 -11.85 6.44
C ASP A 180 1.08 -10.55 6.63
N TRP A 181 1.68 -10.40 7.80
CA TRP A 181 2.30 -9.15 8.22
C TRP A 181 3.75 -9.36 8.65
N ASP A 182 4.67 -8.86 7.83
CA ASP A 182 6.11 -9.06 8.04
C ASP A 182 6.75 -8.05 9.00
N LYS A 183 6.04 -6.97 9.35
CA LYS A 183 6.56 -5.97 10.30
C LYS A 183 6.32 -6.46 11.73
N LYS A 184 7.28 -6.20 12.62
CA LYS A 184 7.07 -6.41 14.06
C LYS A 184 5.83 -5.62 14.48
N ALA A 185 4.80 -6.31 14.94
CA ALA A 185 3.63 -5.67 15.50
C ALA A 185 4.08 -4.74 16.63
N SER A 186 3.67 -3.48 16.57
CA SER A 186 3.70 -2.57 17.71
C SER A 186 2.62 -3.05 18.68
N SER A 187 2.84 -4.18 19.34
CA SER A 187 1.82 -4.79 20.19
C SER A 187 1.58 -3.92 21.42
N ARG A 188 0.34 -3.45 21.59
CA ARG A 188 -0.20 -3.21 22.93
C ARG A 188 -0.36 -4.56 23.65
N GLU A 189 -0.75 -4.53 24.92
CA GLU A 189 -0.99 -5.73 25.74
C GLU A 189 -1.88 -6.74 24.98
N LYS A 190 -1.52 -8.03 25.09
CA LYS A 190 -2.32 -9.16 24.62
C LYS A 190 -3.76 -9.00 25.12
N ILE A 191 -4.75 -9.36 24.32
CA ILE A 191 -6.17 -9.19 24.71
C ILE A 191 -6.85 -10.53 24.85
N SER A 192 -6.47 -11.48 23.99
CA SER A 192 -6.97 -12.84 24.03
C SER A 192 -5.95 -13.81 23.44
N GLU A 193 -6.07 -15.09 23.78
CA GLU A 193 -5.41 -16.19 23.09
C GLU A 193 -6.44 -17.25 22.72
N ILE A 194 -6.40 -17.67 21.46
CA ILE A 194 -7.22 -18.76 20.93
C ILE A 194 -6.32 -19.98 20.80
N ASP A 195 -6.68 -21.07 21.47
CA ASP A 195 -5.97 -22.34 21.45
C ASP A 195 -6.75 -23.37 20.63
N PHE A 196 -6.20 -23.72 19.46
CA PHE A 196 -6.70 -24.78 18.57
C PHE A 196 -6.10 -26.16 18.91
N GLY A 197 -5.38 -26.29 20.03
CA GLY A 197 -4.69 -27.49 20.49
C GLY A 197 -3.29 -27.65 19.87
N ASN A 198 -3.18 -27.55 18.54
CA ASN A 198 -1.89 -27.61 17.83
C ASN A 198 -1.35 -26.23 17.41
N LEU A 199 -2.12 -25.18 17.60
CA LEU A 199 -1.79 -23.81 17.26
C LEU A 199 -2.39 -22.86 18.28
N LYS A 200 -1.58 -21.97 18.82
CA LYS A 200 -2.02 -20.87 19.67
C LYS A 200 -1.93 -19.57 18.89
N VAL A 201 -3.01 -18.80 18.90
CA VAL A 201 -3.11 -17.51 18.22
C VAL A 201 -3.38 -16.43 19.26
N ASN A 202 -2.40 -15.58 19.52
CA ASN A 202 -2.57 -14.39 20.33
C ASN A 202 -3.25 -13.28 19.53
N VAL A 203 -4.25 -12.65 20.12
CA VAL A 203 -5.01 -11.52 19.54
C VAL A 203 -4.66 -10.25 20.31
N SER A 204 -4.31 -9.19 19.58
CA SER A 204 -3.95 -7.89 20.16
C SER A 204 -4.39 -6.72 19.27
N PHE A 205 -4.63 -5.55 19.86
CA PHE A 205 -4.87 -4.32 19.10
C PHE A 205 -3.57 -3.54 18.87
N GLY A 206 -3.37 -3.08 17.64
CA GLY A 206 -2.35 -2.09 17.33
C GLY A 206 -2.72 -0.68 17.78
N ALA A 207 -1.77 0.24 17.66
CA ALA A 207 -2.02 1.66 17.89
C ALA A 207 -3.06 2.25 16.92
N ASP A 208 -3.17 1.65 15.73
CA ASP A 208 -4.12 1.94 14.67
C ASP A 208 -5.50 1.29 14.86
N ARG A 209 -5.73 0.64 16.01
CA ARG A 209 -6.94 -0.16 16.34
C ARG A 209 -7.16 -1.39 15.46
N ALA A 210 -6.18 -1.75 14.63
CA ALA A 210 -6.26 -2.99 13.88
C ALA A 210 -5.97 -4.20 14.76
N ILE A 211 -6.41 -5.37 14.31
CA ILE A 211 -6.23 -6.63 15.01
C ILE A 211 -4.99 -7.33 14.48
N TYR A 212 -4.08 -7.68 15.38
CA TYR A 212 -2.88 -8.44 15.11
C TYR A 212 -3.04 -9.85 15.71
N LEU A 213 -2.86 -10.84 14.85
CA LEU A 213 -2.90 -12.26 15.18
C LEU A 213 -1.47 -12.79 15.16
N GLN A 214 -0.99 -13.37 16.25
CA GLN A 214 0.39 -13.85 16.38
C GLN A 214 0.42 -15.32 16.76
N SER A 215 1.21 -16.11 16.05
CA SER A 215 1.46 -17.52 16.34
C SER A 215 2.91 -17.89 16.04
N ASP A 216 3.29 -19.14 16.27
CA ASP A 216 4.56 -19.70 15.83
C ASP A 216 4.72 -19.72 14.29
N LYS A 217 3.62 -19.59 13.53
CA LYS A 217 3.62 -19.48 12.06
C LYS A 217 3.90 -18.08 11.54
N GLY A 218 3.86 -17.05 12.40
CA GLY A 218 4.11 -15.66 12.01
C GLY A 218 3.09 -14.69 12.60
N THR A 219 2.97 -13.52 11.96
CA THR A 219 2.00 -12.48 12.33
C THR A 219 1.05 -12.23 11.16
N LYS A 220 -0.22 -12.03 11.48
CA LYS A 220 -1.25 -11.56 10.57
C LYS A 220 -1.89 -10.30 11.10
N TYR A 221 -2.48 -9.54 10.19
CA TYR A 221 -3.12 -8.26 10.41
C TYR A 221 -4.50 -8.25 9.74
N MET A 222 -5.49 -7.69 10.42
CA MET A 222 -6.81 -7.41 9.84
C MET A 222 -7.38 -6.12 10.40
N LYS A 223 -8.32 -5.53 9.67
CA LYS A 223 -9.14 -4.42 10.18
C LYS A 223 -9.93 -4.89 11.41
N PRO A 224 -10.37 -3.97 12.28
CA PRO A 224 -11.24 -4.34 13.39
C PRO A 224 -12.60 -4.81 12.86
N GLU A 225 -12.74 -6.11 12.68
CA GLU A 225 -13.99 -6.75 12.26
C GLU A 225 -14.83 -7.02 13.50
N ARG A 226 -15.98 -6.35 13.59
CA ARG A 226 -16.87 -6.44 14.75
C ARG A 226 -17.35 -7.87 14.99
N GLU A 227 -17.72 -8.57 13.92
CA GLU A 227 -18.17 -9.96 13.96
C GLU A 227 -17.11 -10.85 14.62
N PHE A 228 -15.85 -10.72 14.19
CA PHE A 228 -14.74 -11.46 14.80
C PHE A 228 -14.58 -11.18 16.29
N LEU A 229 -14.66 -9.90 16.72
CA LEU A 229 -14.54 -9.54 18.13
C LEU A 229 -15.71 -10.09 18.98
N GLU A 230 -16.93 -10.09 18.44
CA GLU A 230 -18.12 -10.67 19.07
C GLU A 230 -17.96 -12.18 19.27
N LEU A 231 -17.42 -12.91 18.27
CA LEU A 231 -17.15 -14.35 18.40
C LEU A 231 -16.12 -14.66 19.51
N LEU A 232 -15.21 -13.73 19.79
CA LEU A 232 -14.22 -13.87 20.85
C LEU A 232 -14.70 -13.32 22.21
N ASN A 233 -15.93 -12.79 22.30
CA ASN A 233 -16.44 -12.05 23.46
C ASN A 233 -15.51 -10.90 23.92
N ILE A 234 -14.79 -10.27 22.99
CA ILE A 234 -13.91 -9.12 23.28
C ILE A 234 -14.72 -7.84 23.12
N GLN A 235 -14.78 -7.01 24.17
CA GLN A 235 -15.34 -5.66 24.10
C GLN A 235 -14.24 -4.66 23.69
N GLU A 236 -14.55 -3.70 22.81
CA GLU A 236 -13.65 -2.58 22.44
C GLU A 236 -13.27 -1.69 23.63
#